data_AF-A0A1H0V1E6-F1
#
_entry.id   AF-A0A1H0V1E6-F1
#
_cell.length_a   1.000
_cell.length_b   1.000
_cell.length_c   1.000
_cell.angle_alpha   90.00
_cell.angle_beta   90.00
_cell.angle_gamma   90.00
#
_symmetry.space_group_name_H-M   'P 1'
#
loop_
_entity.id
_entity.type
_entity.pdbx_description
1 polymer ?
#
loop_
_entity_poly.entity_id
_entity_poly.type
_entity_poly.pdbx_seq_one_letter_code
_entity_poly.pdbx_strand_id
1 'polypeptide(L)'
;MLDQQTLDRLWNFDEPALSEARFREALAEPGYDADERAELTTQLGRAIGLQGRFEEADALLDAVDGDEPTVAVRVLLERGRVLNTSGHPEMAVPLFEQAAELADHLGEEFLAVDALHMLAIADSAHAVTWTRSALEYASTVHDERTKRWIVSLHNNLGWTLHDAGRCTEAMVEFQLAEQWAGRIGTPRQQELAREAIKAC
;
A
#
# COMPACT_ATOMS: atom_id res chain seq x y z
N MET A 1 15.96 -0.28 -10.53
CA MET A 1 14.74 -0.77 -9.84
C MET A 1 14.29 -2.08 -10.46
N LEU A 2 13.83 -3.00 -9.62
CA LEU A 2 13.30 -4.29 -10.04
C LEU A 2 12.00 -4.13 -10.81
N ASP A 3 11.78 -5.00 -11.78
CA ASP A 3 10.46 -5.11 -12.37
C ASP A 3 9.45 -5.61 -11.31
N GLN A 4 8.24 -5.09 -11.40
CA GLN A 4 7.23 -5.37 -10.39
C GLN A 4 6.76 -6.84 -10.41
N GLN A 5 6.88 -7.56 -11.53
CA GLN A 5 6.51 -8.97 -11.58
C GLN A 5 7.46 -9.83 -10.74
N THR A 6 8.73 -9.46 -10.70
CA THR A 6 9.74 -10.09 -9.83
C THR A 6 9.36 -9.91 -8.36
N LEU A 7 9.01 -8.68 -7.93
CA LEU A 7 8.55 -8.45 -6.56
C LEU A 7 7.28 -9.23 -6.22
N ASP A 8 6.30 -9.26 -7.13
CA ASP A 8 5.02 -9.95 -6.90
C ASP A 8 5.20 -11.45 -6.66
N ARG A 9 6.21 -12.10 -7.26
CA ARG A 9 6.49 -13.53 -7.05
C ARG A 9 7.06 -13.84 -5.66
N LEU A 10 7.71 -12.86 -5.04
CA LEU A 10 8.28 -13.00 -3.69
C LEU A 10 7.20 -12.81 -2.62
N TRP A 11 6.09 -12.14 -2.96
CA TRP A 11 5.00 -11.86 -2.04
C TRP A 11 3.98 -13.00 -1.89
N ASN A 12 3.60 -13.25 -0.64
CA ASN A 12 2.40 -13.92 -0.18
C ASN A 12 1.95 -13.17 1.08
N PHE A 13 0.94 -12.30 0.95
CA PHE A 13 0.48 -11.46 2.05
C PHE A 13 -0.24 -12.25 3.16
N ASP A 14 -0.76 -13.45 2.86
CA ASP A 14 -1.37 -14.34 3.85
C ASP A 14 -0.29 -15.10 4.67
N GLU A 15 0.93 -15.20 4.14
CA GLU A 15 2.07 -15.88 4.78
C GLU A 15 3.32 -14.96 4.78
N PRO A 16 3.32 -13.87 5.56
CA PRO A 16 4.42 -12.89 5.54
C PRO A 16 5.79 -13.50 5.92
N ALA A 17 5.81 -14.55 6.75
CA ALA A 17 7.03 -15.30 7.06
C ALA A 17 7.62 -16.05 5.85
N LEU A 18 6.77 -16.55 4.94
CA LEU A 18 7.22 -17.15 3.69
C LEU A 18 7.84 -16.10 2.77
N SER A 19 7.21 -14.92 2.67
CA SER A 19 7.77 -13.80 1.92
C SER A 19 9.10 -13.31 2.48
N GLU A 20 9.21 -13.19 3.79
CA GLU A 20 10.48 -12.86 4.45
C GLU A 20 11.58 -13.86 4.05
N ALA A 21 11.30 -15.17 4.08
CA ALA A 21 12.27 -16.18 3.67
C ALA A 21 12.71 -16.00 2.21
N ARG A 22 11.77 -15.75 1.30
CA ARG A 22 12.03 -15.50 -0.12
C ARG A 22 12.85 -14.23 -0.37
N PHE A 23 12.54 -13.13 0.33
CA PHE A 23 13.32 -11.89 0.21
C PHE A 23 14.74 -12.06 0.74
N ARG A 24 14.94 -12.81 1.83
CA ARG A 24 16.29 -13.13 2.32
C ARG A 24 17.08 -13.99 1.34
N GLU A 25 16.42 -14.97 0.72
CA GLU A 25 17.03 -15.80 -0.33
C GLU A 25 17.45 -14.94 -1.54
N ALA A 26 16.55 -14.07 -2.04
CA ALA A 26 16.85 -13.14 -3.13
C ALA A 26 18.03 -12.21 -2.79
N LEU A 27 18.08 -11.67 -1.57
CA LEU A 27 19.20 -10.83 -1.12
C LEU A 27 20.53 -11.60 -0.98
N ALA A 28 20.51 -12.93 -0.86
CA ALA A 28 21.73 -13.74 -0.85
C ALA A 28 22.27 -14.00 -2.27
N GLU A 29 21.46 -13.80 -3.31
CA GLU A 29 21.89 -13.97 -4.69
C GLU A 29 22.80 -12.81 -5.15
N PRO A 30 23.87 -13.09 -5.90
CA PRO A 30 24.80 -12.07 -6.39
C PRO A 30 24.28 -11.33 -7.65
N GLY A 31 23.04 -11.60 -8.07
CA GLY A 31 22.48 -11.11 -9.35
C GLY A 31 21.89 -9.71 -9.31
N TYR A 32 21.69 -9.14 -8.13
CA TYR A 32 21.06 -7.83 -7.93
C TYR A 32 22.09 -6.73 -7.71
N ASP A 33 21.90 -5.58 -8.35
CA ASP A 33 22.71 -4.39 -8.12
C ASP A 33 22.38 -3.70 -6.78
N ALA A 34 23.05 -2.58 -6.48
CA ALA A 34 22.88 -1.89 -5.20
C ALA A 34 21.44 -1.38 -4.99
N ASP A 35 20.83 -0.80 -6.02
CA ASP A 35 19.49 -0.18 -5.93
C ASP A 35 18.41 -1.25 -5.86
N GLU A 36 18.56 -2.34 -6.62
CA GLU A 36 17.68 -3.51 -6.55
C GLU A 36 17.74 -4.18 -5.17
N ARG A 37 18.94 -4.29 -4.57
CA ARG A 37 19.09 -4.80 -3.20
C ARG A 37 18.49 -3.86 -2.16
N ALA A 38 18.60 -2.56 -2.36
CA ALA A 38 17.96 -1.56 -1.51
C ALA A 38 16.43 -1.70 -1.56
N GLU A 39 15.85 -1.84 -2.75
CA GLU A 39 14.42 -2.11 -2.94
C GLU A 39 13.96 -3.43 -2.32
N LEU A 40 14.70 -4.53 -2.52
CA LEU A 40 14.41 -5.81 -1.86
C LEU A 40 14.45 -5.70 -0.34
N THR A 41 15.36 -4.89 0.20
CA THR A 41 15.48 -4.66 1.64
C THR A 41 14.26 -3.92 2.19
N THR A 42 13.69 -2.96 1.45
CA THR A 42 12.42 -2.32 1.89
C THR A 42 11.28 -3.34 1.91
N GLN A 43 11.20 -4.24 0.92
CA GLN A 43 10.17 -5.28 0.88
C GLN A 43 10.35 -6.32 2.00
N LEU A 44 11.59 -6.67 2.34
CA LEU A 44 11.91 -7.50 3.49
C LEU A 44 11.45 -6.82 4.79
N GLY A 45 11.74 -5.53 4.96
CA GLY A 45 11.28 -4.73 6.09
C GLY A 45 9.76 -4.77 6.23
N ARG A 46 9.01 -4.61 5.13
CA ARG A 46 7.55 -4.77 5.11
C ARG A 46 7.10 -6.15 5.60
N ALA A 47 7.71 -7.23 5.09
CA ALA A 47 7.33 -8.59 5.43
C ALA A 47 7.57 -8.91 6.91
N ILE A 48 8.65 -8.39 7.48
CA ILE A 48 8.99 -8.51 8.91
C ILE A 48 8.04 -7.64 9.75
N GLY A 49 7.73 -6.42 9.31
CA GLY A 49 6.76 -5.54 9.97
C GLY A 49 5.36 -6.14 10.07
N LEU A 50 4.90 -6.83 9.02
CA LEU A 50 3.63 -7.57 9.02
C LEU A 50 3.58 -8.71 10.05
N GLN A 51 4.73 -9.17 10.54
CA GLN A 51 4.83 -10.18 11.59
C GLN A 51 4.97 -9.58 12.99
N GLY A 52 4.88 -8.24 13.13
CA GLY A 52 5.01 -7.55 14.41
C GLY A 52 6.45 -7.39 14.91
N ARG A 53 7.46 -7.71 14.08
CA ARG A 53 8.89 -7.59 14.42
C ARG A 53 9.40 -6.18 14.08
N PHE A 54 8.80 -5.19 14.72
CA PHE A 54 8.97 -3.77 14.36
C PHE A 54 10.41 -3.26 14.51
N GLU A 55 11.11 -3.62 15.59
CA GLU A 55 12.51 -3.19 15.81
C GLU A 55 13.46 -3.71 14.71
N GLU A 56 13.23 -4.93 14.23
CA GLU A 56 14.04 -5.51 13.14
C GLU A 56 13.71 -4.87 11.80
N ALA A 57 12.42 -4.61 11.53
CA ALA A 57 12.00 -3.92 10.32
C ALA A 57 12.59 -2.49 10.27
N ASP A 58 12.55 -1.77 11.39
CA ASP A 58 13.11 -0.43 11.51
C ASP A 58 14.63 -0.41 11.30
N ALA A 59 15.36 -1.32 11.96
CA ALA A 59 16.81 -1.45 11.79
C ALA A 59 17.22 -1.78 10.34
N LEU A 60 16.43 -2.60 9.63
CA LEU A 60 16.66 -2.87 8.21
C LEU A 60 16.44 -1.62 7.37
N LEU A 61 15.35 -0.88 7.59
CA LEU A 61 15.01 0.34 6.86
C LEU A 61 15.96 1.51 7.16
N ASP A 62 16.62 1.52 8.31
CA ASP A 62 17.71 2.45 8.65
C ASP A 62 19.01 2.15 7.93
N ALA A 63 19.24 0.89 7.54
CA ALA A 63 20.43 0.48 6.81
C ALA A 63 20.32 0.63 5.29
N VAL A 64 19.13 0.95 4.76
CA VAL A 64 18.91 1.16 3.32
C VAL A 64 19.46 2.52 2.92
N ASP A 65 20.32 2.52 1.90
CA ASP A 65 20.75 3.75 1.25
C ASP A 65 19.60 4.33 0.41
N GLY A 66 19.23 5.57 0.69
CA GLY A 66 18.11 6.27 0.07
C GLY A 66 18.53 7.16 -1.11
N ASP A 67 19.75 7.03 -1.61
CA ASP A 67 20.26 7.84 -2.72
C ASP A 67 19.41 7.69 -3.99
N GLU A 68 18.83 6.50 -4.24
CA GLU A 68 17.90 6.30 -5.34
C GLU A 68 16.46 6.75 -4.97
N PRO A 69 15.86 7.73 -5.68
CA PRO A 69 14.63 8.38 -5.23
C PRO A 69 13.43 7.45 -5.02
N THR A 70 13.24 6.44 -5.88
CA THR A 70 12.15 5.46 -5.73
C THR A 70 12.35 4.59 -4.48
N VAL A 71 13.59 4.26 -4.11
CA VAL A 71 13.90 3.57 -2.86
C VAL A 71 13.56 4.47 -1.67
N ALA A 72 13.87 5.77 -1.72
CA ALA A 72 13.52 6.71 -0.66
C ALA A 72 12.00 6.77 -0.40
N VAL A 73 11.16 6.80 -1.45
CA VAL A 73 9.71 6.70 -1.32
C VAL A 73 9.29 5.43 -0.58
N ARG A 74 9.86 4.28 -0.98
CA ARG A 74 9.56 3.00 -0.34
C ARG A 74 9.99 2.98 1.13
N VAL A 75 11.16 3.52 1.47
CA VAL A 75 11.61 3.62 2.86
C VAL A 75 10.62 4.44 3.70
N LEU A 76 10.16 5.59 3.20
CA LEU A 76 9.14 6.42 3.87
C LEU A 76 7.83 5.64 4.10
N LEU A 77 7.33 4.95 3.08
CA LEU A 77 6.14 4.10 3.17
C LEU A 77 6.29 3.00 4.23
N GLU A 78 7.39 2.26 4.20
CA GLU A 78 7.56 1.11 5.10
C GLU A 78 7.83 1.55 6.55
N ARG A 79 8.56 2.65 6.78
CA ARG A 79 8.68 3.25 8.12
C ARG A 79 7.35 3.74 8.65
N GLY A 80 6.56 4.41 7.79
CA GLY A 80 5.20 4.81 8.13
C GLY A 80 4.32 3.62 8.52
N ARG A 81 4.40 2.50 7.78
CA ARG A 81 3.66 1.27 8.11
C ARG A 81 4.09 0.69 9.46
N VAL A 82 5.39 0.63 9.73
CA VAL A 82 5.92 0.17 11.03
C VAL A 82 5.39 1.04 12.17
N LEU A 83 5.45 2.38 12.05
CA LEU A 83 4.94 3.29 13.07
C LEU A 83 3.42 3.15 13.25
N ASN A 84 2.66 3.13 12.16
CA ASN A 84 1.21 3.01 12.20
C ASN A 84 0.77 1.70 12.88
N THR A 85 1.31 0.57 12.45
CA THR A 85 0.95 -0.75 12.99
C THR A 85 1.47 -0.98 14.41
N SER A 86 2.57 -0.31 14.81
CA SER A 86 3.08 -0.35 16.20
C SER A 86 2.35 0.60 17.15
N GLY A 87 1.31 1.33 16.68
CA GLY A 87 0.45 2.16 17.54
C GLY A 87 0.85 3.63 17.61
N HIS A 88 1.63 4.13 16.64
CA HIS A 88 2.06 5.53 16.53
C HIS A 88 1.59 6.17 15.21
N PRO A 89 0.28 6.16 14.90
CA PRO A 89 -0.25 6.68 13.64
C PRO A 89 0.10 8.16 13.41
N GLU A 90 0.13 8.98 14.46
CA GLU A 90 0.48 10.40 14.39
C GLU A 90 1.92 10.65 13.91
N MET A 91 2.84 9.71 14.18
CA MET A 91 4.21 9.76 13.68
C MET A 91 4.31 9.22 12.25
N ALA A 92 3.38 8.37 11.84
CA ALA A 92 3.35 7.78 10.50
C ALA A 92 2.83 8.78 9.44
N VAL A 93 1.84 9.61 9.78
CA VAL A 93 1.23 10.61 8.89
C VAL A 93 2.27 11.44 8.13
N PRO A 94 3.21 12.15 8.78
CA PRO A 94 4.17 12.99 8.05
C PRO A 94 5.11 12.20 7.13
N LEU A 95 5.33 10.90 7.38
CA LEU A 95 6.10 10.03 6.48
C LEU A 95 5.29 9.67 5.23
N PHE A 96 4.00 9.38 5.38
CA PHE A 96 3.12 9.10 4.25
C PHE A 96 2.84 10.34 3.41
N GLU A 97 2.73 11.53 4.00
CA GLU A 97 2.64 12.81 3.28
C GLU A 97 3.89 13.02 2.40
N GLN A 98 5.09 12.88 3.00
CA GLN A 98 6.35 12.96 2.26
C GLN A 98 6.46 11.91 1.16
N ALA A 99 6.00 10.67 1.42
CA ALA A 99 6.00 9.62 0.42
C ALA A 99 5.06 9.94 -0.74
N ALA A 100 3.87 10.47 -0.47
CA ALA A 100 2.90 10.85 -1.50
C ALA A 100 3.44 11.99 -2.38
N GLU A 101 4.00 13.03 -1.76
CA GLU A 101 4.58 14.18 -2.48
C GLU A 101 5.78 13.78 -3.34
N LEU A 102 6.71 12.98 -2.78
CA LEU A 102 7.89 12.53 -3.51
C LEU A 102 7.51 11.57 -4.63
N ALA A 103 6.60 10.62 -4.39
CA ALA A 103 6.14 9.68 -5.42
C ALA A 103 5.46 10.42 -6.58
N ASP A 104 4.60 11.41 -6.29
CA ASP A 104 3.97 12.22 -7.33
C ASP A 104 5.01 13.00 -8.14
N HIS A 105 5.98 13.64 -7.48
CA HIS A 105 7.05 14.37 -8.15
C HIS A 105 7.89 13.49 -9.10
N LEU A 106 8.11 12.23 -8.72
CA LEU A 106 8.85 11.26 -9.51
C LEU A 106 8.02 10.57 -10.60
N GLY A 107 6.69 10.74 -10.60
CA GLY A 107 5.78 9.99 -11.46
C GLY A 107 5.62 8.52 -11.05
N GLU A 108 5.90 8.18 -9.80
CA GLU A 108 5.72 6.85 -9.21
C GLU A 108 4.24 6.65 -8.81
N GLU A 109 3.35 6.66 -9.81
CA GLU A 109 1.89 6.71 -9.62
C GLU A 109 1.37 5.63 -8.67
N PHE A 110 1.90 4.41 -8.75
CA PHE A 110 1.51 3.31 -7.87
C PHE A 110 1.85 3.60 -6.40
N LEU A 111 3.03 4.16 -6.14
CA LEU A 111 3.49 4.48 -4.79
C LEU A 111 2.77 5.71 -4.24
N ALA A 112 2.43 6.68 -5.09
CA ALA A 112 1.62 7.84 -4.71
C ALA A 112 0.23 7.40 -4.21
N VAL A 113 -0.44 6.51 -4.95
CA VAL A 113 -1.74 5.94 -4.52
C VAL A 113 -1.60 5.11 -3.25
N ASP A 114 -0.53 4.32 -3.11
CA ASP A 114 -0.26 3.55 -1.87
C ASP A 114 -0.07 4.48 -0.66
N ALA A 115 0.66 5.59 -0.82
CA ALA A 115 0.88 6.57 0.25
C ALA A 115 -0.43 7.27 0.67
N LEU A 116 -1.25 7.71 -0.29
CA LEU A 116 -2.56 8.30 0.00
C LEU A 116 -3.52 7.29 0.66
N HIS A 117 -3.46 6.03 0.26
CA HIS A 117 -4.20 4.97 0.93
C HIS A 117 -3.74 4.80 2.39
N MET A 118 -2.44 4.85 2.64
CA MET A 118 -1.89 4.75 3.99
C MET A 118 -2.23 5.97 4.87
N LEU A 119 -2.29 7.17 4.30
CA LEU A 119 -2.82 8.35 4.99
C LEU A 119 -4.26 8.14 5.43
N ALA A 120 -5.10 7.55 4.58
CA ALA A 120 -6.49 7.26 4.95
C ALA A 120 -6.61 6.28 6.13
N ILE A 121 -5.62 5.40 6.32
CA ILE A 121 -5.57 4.47 7.45
C ILE A 121 -5.03 5.15 8.71
N ALA A 122 -3.92 5.87 8.60
CA ALA A 122 -3.23 6.47 9.74
C ALA A 122 -3.97 7.69 10.30
N ASP A 123 -4.53 8.54 9.42
CA ASP A 123 -5.28 9.74 9.78
C ASP A 123 -6.79 9.49 9.70
N SER A 124 -7.28 8.69 10.64
CA SER A 124 -8.70 8.28 10.71
C SER A 124 -9.69 9.47 10.71
N ALA A 125 -9.29 10.63 11.26
CA ALA A 125 -10.11 11.84 11.29
C ALA A 125 -10.36 12.41 9.88
N HIS A 126 -9.43 12.20 8.96
CA HIS A 126 -9.51 12.66 7.58
C HIS A 126 -9.55 11.51 6.56
N ALA A 127 -9.83 10.28 7.00
CA ALA A 127 -9.84 9.07 6.16
C ALA A 127 -10.65 9.23 4.87
N VAL A 128 -11.83 9.84 4.95
CA VAL A 128 -12.70 10.10 3.78
C VAL A 128 -12.04 11.06 2.79
N THR A 129 -11.39 12.12 3.29
CA THR A 129 -10.69 13.10 2.45
C THR A 129 -9.52 12.43 1.73
N TRP A 130 -8.66 11.71 2.47
CA TRP A 130 -7.51 11.02 1.90
C TRP A 130 -7.91 9.96 0.88
N THR A 131 -8.97 9.18 1.17
CA THR A 131 -9.46 8.17 0.22
C THR A 131 -10.01 8.82 -1.06
N ARG A 132 -10.67 9.97 -0.96
CA ARG A 132 -11.13 10.72 -2.15
C ARG A 132 -9.97 11.27 -2.96
N SER A 133 -8.93 11.80 -2.33
CA SER A 133 -7.71 12.23 -3.02
C SER A 133 -7.03 11.06 -3.74
N ALA A 134 -6.95 9.88 -3.11
CA ALA A 134 -6.43 8.67 -3.75
C ALA A 134 -7.27 8.24 -4.96
N LEU A 135 -8.61 8.33 -4.87
CA LEU A 135 -9.52 8.01 -5.98
C LEU A 135 -9.38 9.00 -7.14
N GLU A 136 -9.28 10.30 -6.84
CA GLU A 136 -9.05 11.34 -7.85
C GLU A 136 -7.74 11.10 -8.58
N TYR A 137 -6.66 10.86 -7.84
CA TYR A 137 -5.34 10.54 -8.39
C TYR A 137 -5.37 9.26 -9.25
N ALA A 138 -5.87 8.15 -8.70
CA ALA A 138 -5.90 6.87 -9.42
C ALA A 138 -6.78 6.92 -10.70
N SER A 139 -7.74 7.85 -10.78
CA SER A 139 -8.59 8.04 -11.96
C SER A 139 -7.87 8.70 -13.14
N THR A 140 -6.75 9.40 -12.91
CA THR A 140 -5.94 10.02 -13.98
C THR A 140 -4.86 9.09 -14.52
N VAL A 141 -4.48 8.07 -13.75
CA VAL A 141 -3.44 7.10 -14.11
C VAL A 141 -3.88 6.26 -15.30
N HIS A 142 -2.96 5.89 -16.20
CA HIS A 142 -3.24 5.02 -17.35
C HIS A 142 -2.92 3.55 -17.10
N ASP A 143 -1.94 3.27 -16.23
CA ASP A 143 -1.53 1.91 -15.89
C ASP A 143 -2.68 1.14 -15.20
N GLU A 144 -3.04 -0.02 -15.77
CA GLU A 144 -4.16 -0.84 -15.30
C GLU A 144 -3.90 -1.44 -13.92
N ARG A 145 -2.63 -1.68 -13.55
CA ARG A 145 -2.28 -2.17 -12.20
C ARG A 145 -2.58 -1.08 -11.17
N THR A 146 -2.16 0.14 -11.42
CA THR A 146 -2.37 1.27 -10.51
C THR A 146 -3.85 1.66 -10.45
N LYS A 147 -4.55 1.74 -11.59
CA LYS A 147 -6.02 1.96 -11.61
C LYS A 147 -6.79 0.93 -10.79
N ARG A 148 -6.29 -0.31 -10.67
CA ARG A 148 -6.96 -1.35 -9.88
C ARG A 148 -7.12 -0.98 -8.40
N TRP A 149 -6.31 -0.05 -7.89
CA TRP A 149 -6.48 0.50 -6.54
C TRP A 149 -7.87 1.11 -6.32
N ILE A 150 -8.51 1.66 -7.36
CA ILE A 150 -9.86 2.24 -7.29
C ILE A 150 -10.86 1.26 -6.66
N VAL A 151 -10.71 -0.05 -6.94
CA VAL A 151 -11.56 -1.09 -6.35
C VAL A 151 -11.44 -1.12 -4.83
N SER A 152 -10.21 -1.21 -4.32
CA SER A 152 -9.96 -1.28 -2.89
C SER A 152 -10.26 0.04 -2.19
N LEU A 153 -10.00 1.18 -2.84
CA LEU A 153 -10.28 2.51 -2.29
C LEU A 153 -11.77 2.74 -2.08
N HIS A 154 -12.61 2.42 -3.08
CA HIS A 154 -14.07 2.49 -2.93
C HIS A 154 -14.57 1.51 -1.85
N ASN A 155 -14.05 0.28 -1.83
CA ASN A 155 -14.44 -0.69 -0.81
C ASN A 155 -14.10 -0.18 0.62
N ASN A 156 -12.90 0.37 0.82
CA ASN A 156 -12.48 0.89 2.12
C ASN A 156 -13.25 2.17 2.51
N LEU A 157 -13.58 3.03 1.55
CA LEU A 157 -14.43 4.19 1.79
C LEU A 157 -15.83 3.77 2.20
N GLY A 158 -16.40 2.75 1.54
CA GLY A 158 -17.67 2.17 1.91
C GLY A 158 -17.69 1.70 3.36
N TRP A 159 -16.67 0.95 3.79
CA TRP A 159 -16.56 0.50 5.19
C TRP A 159 -16.42 1.67 6.17
N THR A 160 -15.58 2.66 5.85
CA THR A 160 -15.44 3.88 6.65
C THR A 160 -16.77 4.60 6.85
N LEU A 161 -17.57 4.74 5.78
CA LEU A 161 -18.88 5.38 5.83
C LEU A 161 -19.91 4.52 6.57
N HIS A 162 -19.88 3.21 6.37
CA HIS A 162 -20.75 2.26 7.04
C HIS A 162 -20.56 2.33 8.56
N ASP A 163 -19.32 2.30 9.03
CA ASP A 163 -18.98 2.36 10.45
C ASP A 163 -19.35 3.71 11.08
N ALA A 164 -19.40 4.78 10.28
CA ALA A 164 -19.93 6.09 10.67
C ALA A 164 -21.47 6.19 10.62
N GLY A 165 -22.18 5.10 10.33
CA GLY A 165 -23.64 5.04 10.23
C GLY A 165 -24.22 5.67 8.95
N ARG A 166 -23.38 5.99 7.96
CA ARG A 166 -23.77 6.61 6.68
C ARG A 166 -24.06 5.55 5.61
N CYS A 167 -24.96 4.61 5.93
CA CYS A 167 -25.21 3.40 5.14
C CYS A 167 -25.57 3.67 3.66
N THR A 168 -26.36 4.72 3.37
CA THR A 168 -26.72 5.06 1.99
C THR A 168 -25.50 5.45 1.15
N GLU A 169 -24.58 6.21 1.73
CA GLU A 169 -23.35 6.61 1.05
C GLU A 169 -22.38 5.43 0.95
N ALA A 170 -22.29 4.61 2.00
CA ALA A 170 -21.51 3.37 1.98
C ALA A 170 -21.94 2.43 0.84
N MET A 171 -23.26 2.24 0.65
CA MET A 171 -23.80 1.41 -0.43
C MET A 171 -23.38 1.92 -1.82
N VAL A 172 -23.34 3.24 -2.03
CA VAL A 172 -22.85 3.82 -3.29
C VAL A 172 -21.40 3.45 -3.55
N GLU A 173 -20.55 3.59 -2.52
CA GLU A 173 -19.12 3.24 -2.64
C GLU A 173 -18.91 1.74 -2.88
N PHE A 174 -19.66 0.87 -2.19
CA PHE A 174 -19.59 -0.58 -2.44
C PHE A 174 -20.03 -0.97 -3.85
N GLN A 175 -21.05 -0.32 -4.41
CA GLN A 175 -21.48 -0.52 -5.79
C GLN A 175 -20.42 -0.05 -6.80
N LEU A 176 -19.74 1.06 -6.52
CA LEU A 176 -18.61 1.53 -7.33
C LEU A 176 -17.44 0.54 -7.26
N ALA A 177 -17.12 0.02 -6.07
CA ALA A 177 -16.12 -1.02 -5.90
C ALA A 177 -16.45 -2.28 -6.74
N GLU A 178 -17.70 -2.75 -6.72
CA GLU A 178 -18.13 -3.90 -7.52
C GLU A 178 -18.02 -3.62 -9.02
N GLN A 179 -18.48 -2.45 -9.48
CA GLN A 179 -18.41 -2.07 -10.89
C GLN A 179 -16.96 -2.05 -11.39
N TRP A 180 -16.03 -1.45 -10.62
CA TRP A 180 -14.61 -1.44 -10.97
C TRP A 180 -13.99 -2.83 -10.87
N ALA A 181 -14.37 -3.64 -9.88
CA ALA A 181 -13.87 -4.99 -9.73
C ALA A 181 -14.21 -5.87 -10.94
N GLY A 182 -15.42 -5.72 -11.50
CA GLY A 182 -15.85 -6.41 -12.72
C GLY A 182 -15.08 -6.01 -13.98
N ARG A 183 -14.51 -4.79 -14.01
CA ARG A 183 -13.75 -4.28 -15.16
C ARG A 183 -12.26 -4.64 -15.11
N ILE A 184 -11.63 -4.39 -13.96
CA ILE A 184 -10.16 -4.42 -13.81
C ILE A 184 -9.67 -5.13 -12.55
N GLY A 185 -10.59 -5.58 -11.69
CA GLY A 185 -10.28 -6.21 -10.42
C GLY A 185 -9.83 -7.67 -10.52
N THR A 186 -9.16 -8.14 -9.47
CA THR A 186 -8.87 -9.57 -9.29
C THR A 186 -10.12 -10.35 -8.89
N PRO A 187 -10.15 -11.69 -9.03
CA PRO A 187 -11.26 -12.51 -8.54
C PRO A 187 -11.56 -12.29 -7.06
N ARG A 188 -10.52 -12.11 -6.23
CA ARG A 188 -10.67 -11.83 -4.80
C ARG A 188 -11.34 -10.47 -4.57
N GLN A 189 -10.94 -9.43 -5.30
CA GLN A 189 -11.58 -8.12 -5.20
C GLN A 189 -13.05 -8.14 -5.65
N GLN A 190 -13.40 -8.93 -6.67
CA GLN A 190 -14.79 -9.12 -7.10
C GLN A 190 -15.64 -9.83 -6.04
N GLU A 191 -15.06 -10.78 -5.32
CA GLU A 191 -15.70 -11.42 -4.18
C GLU A 191 -15.92 -10.43 -3.04
N LEU A 192 -14.86 -9.74 -2.60
CA LEU A 192 -14.92 -8.77 -1.51
C LEU A 192 -15.94 -7.65 -1.75
N ALA A 193 -15.99 -7.10 -2.98
CA ALA A 193 -16.96 -6.06 -3.30
C ALA A 193 -18.42 -6.57 -3.22
N ARG A 194 -18.68 -7.81 -3.66
CA ARG A 194 -20.01 -8.43 -3.55
C ARG A 194 -20.38 -8.76 -2.10
N GLU A 195 -19.41 -9.13 -1.28
CA GLU A 195 -19.62 -9.34 0.16
C GLU A 195 -19.96 -8.04 0.87
N ALA A 196 -19.26 -6.95 0.55
CA ALA A 196 -19.48 -5.64 1.16
C ALA A 196 -20.90 -5.11 0.89
N ILE A 197 -21.42 -5.28 -0.33
CA ILE A 197 -22.81 -4.92 -0.67
C ILE A 197 -23.83 -5.70 0.19
N LYS A 198 -23.57 -6.99 0.46
CA LYS A 198 -24.48 -7.84 1.27
C LYS A 198 -24.45 -7.51 2.75
N ALA A 199 -23.40 -6.83 3.23
CA ALA A 199 -23.25 -6.47 4.63
C ALA A 199 -24.04 -5.21 5.01
N CYS A 200 -24.47 -4.42 4.02
CA CYS A 200 -25.39 -3.29 4.17
C CYS A 200 -26.86 -3.71 3.99
#